data_AF-A0A5J4W6G5-F1
#
_entry.id   AF-A0A5J4W6G5-F1
#
_cell.length_a   1.000
_cell.length_b   1.000
_cell.length_c   1.000
_cell.angle_alpha   90.00
_cell.angle_beta   90.00
_cell.angle_gamma   90.00
#
_symmetry.space_group_name_H-M   'P 1'
#
loop_
_entity.id
_entity.type
_entity.pdbx_description
1 polymer ?
#
loop_
_entity_poly.entity_id
_entity_poly.type
_entity_poly.pdbx_seq_one_letter_code
_entity_poly.pdbx_strand_id
1 'polypeptide(L)'
;MTIKKQLGLGPLSVFLNGIEQRLTVNRCGISGLVDLDISVEYCKQKAELTASYLIHQTAHNCPCLSTGDPRANQACPSYCIRGYATTSCSCDTNLPSYPVDSCLKEKNCSFELINQSVANCPCQATGDPRAGNTCPSYCKRGQATSDCVCDYYIPDYTVAQCQKEKACKYNLVNQSTTDCACLSTNDPRAGKACPSYCVKGQPTSECMVLVNQREILEQERNVNLIVQRDKQHPKKLCLTDLIHQTVADCKCQPTGDPRAGNTCPAYCIKESTNQSCVCDTNASNFPVDQCLKEKACKYDLANQTATDCPCLSSGDPRAGKSCPSYCTAKDTPNADCACDSNPSSQYSPSTCQFEKQYCYINSNSSVQKDSCICTGTNYPYGCKCPTDPSQLTDIPKERCDCRSWSDPRAGKGECPAYCIKGQTTSNCICESGSTIYPTESCKNDKLCIIDLVHQTKTNCPCLMKGDPRVGSISPSYCMSKSELTIDCVCELGSSYPQATCERDKLCIVDLIHQSIANCPCLDFDDPRGEQICKQTEIDPSDPDPTETDPTETIIPDPTDSIIPDPTDPIIPNPTEQEQQEEINKEEDESKKKESSTSTIIWIIFVVFKQDKIKPKRNQKY
;
A
#
# COMPACT_ATOMS: atom_id res chain seq x y z
N MET A 1 -27.65 -15.31 45.20
CA MET A 1 -26.84 -15.59 46.41
C MET A 1 -26.02 -14.35 46.75
N THR A 2 -26.01 -13.89 48.01
CA THR A 2 -25.28 -12.68 48.40
C THR A 2 -24.02 -13.05 49.16
N ILE A 3 -22.85 -12.90 48.53
CA ILE A 3 -21.56 -13.15 49.20
C ILE A 3 -21.08 -11.82 49.78
N LYS A 4 -21.07 -11.68 51.11
CA LYS A 4 -20.42 -10.55 51.78
C LYS A 4 -18.90 -10.76 51.75
N LYS A 5 -18.22 -9.80 51.11
CA LYS A 5 -16.77 -9.59 51.00
C LYS A 5 -15.90 -10.44 51.95
N GLN A 6 -15.17 -11.40 51.40
CA GLN A 6 -14.17 -12.18 52.12
C GLN A 6 -12.76 -11.75 51.70
N LEU A 7 -11.92 -11.42 52.67
CA LEU A 7 -10.51 -11.08 52.49
C LEU A 7 -9.66 -12.26 53.00
N GLY A 8 -9.40 -13.25 52.13
CA GLY A 8 -8.51 -14.36 52.45
C GLY A 8 -8.62 -15.53 51.47
N LEU A 9 -7.50 -16.16 51.15
CA LEU A 9 -7.41 -17.35 50.27
C LEU A 9 -7.79 -18.61 51.07
N GLY A 10 -8.79 -19.36 50.60
CA GLY A 10 -9.22 -20.63 51.18
C GLY A 10 -10.41 -21.25 50.42
N PRO A 11 -10.70 -22.55 50.62
CA PRO A 11 -11.85 -23.21 49.98
C PRO A 11 -13.16 -22.61 50.49
N LEU A 12 -14.07 -22.26 49.57
CA LEU A 12 -15.40 -21.77 49.90
C LEU A 12 -16.37 -22.95 49.82
N SER A 13 -16.95 -23.32 50.96
CA SER A 13 -18.05 -24.28 51.02
C SER A 13 -19.37 -23.54 50.83
N VAL A 14 -20.14 -23.94 49.83
CA VAL A 14 -21.42 -23.31 49.49
C VAL A 14 -22.48 -24.40 49.44
N PHE A 15 -23.59 -24.21 50.15
CA PHE A 15 -24.70 -25.16 50.14
C PHE A 15 -25.74 -24.73 49.11
N LEU A 16 -25.95 -25.56 48.10
CA LEU A 16 -27.00 -25.38 47.09
C LEU A 16 -27.92 -26.60 47.16
N ASN A 17 -29.22 -26.37 47.37
CA ASN A 17 -30.24 -27.41 47.51
C ASN A 17 -29.87 -28.50 48.54
N GLY A 18 -29.27 -28.12 49.67
CA GLY A 18 -28.94 -29.04 50.77
C GLY A 18 -27.63 -29.83 50.63
N ILE A 19 -26.87 -29.63 49.54
CA ILE A 19 -25.61 -30.34 49.29
C ILE A 19 -24.43 -29.35 49.38
N GLU A 20 -23.40 -29.69 50.17
CA GLU A 20 -22.16 -28.89 50.28
C GLU A 20 -21.32 -29.03 49.02
N GLN A 21 -21.14 -27.92 48.30
CA GLN A 21 -20.25 -27.82 47.14
C GLN A 21 -18.99 -27.03 47.54
N ARG A 22 -17.80 -27.60 47.32
CA ARG A 22 -16.52 -26.94 47.60
C ARG A 22 -15.95 -26.32 46.34
N LEU A 23 -15.88 -24.98 46.32
CA LEU A 23 -15.28 -24.22 45.23
C LEU A 23 -13.89 -23.71 45.64
N THR A 24 -12.89 -23.97 44.79
CA THR A 24 -11.51 -23.47 44.97
C THR A 24 -11.31 -22.25 44.10
N VAL A 25 -11.26 -21.06 44.71
CA VAL A 25 -11.12 -19.79 43.98
C VAL A 25 -9.64 -19.45 43.84
N ASN A 26 -9.06 -19.75 42.67
CA ASN A 26 -7.72 -19.30 42.32
C ASN A 26 -7.79 -17.92 41.66
N ARG A 27 -7.72 -16.90 42.52
CA ARG A 27 -7.39 -15.50 42.23
C ARG A 27 -8.26 -14.80 41.18
N CYS A 28 -9.40 -14.27 41.61
CA CYS A 28 -10.08 -13.16 40.92
C CYS A 28 -10.81 -12.27 41.93
N GLY A 29 -10.57 -10.96 41.90
CA GLY A 29 -11.38 -9.99 42.61
C GLY A 29 -12.53 -9.57 41.72
N ILE A 30 -13.75 -10.05 42.00
CA ILE A 30 -14.95 -9.69 41.26
C ILE A 30 -15.88 -8.93 42.21
N SER A 31 -16.29 -7.73 41.79
CA SER A 31 -17.31 -6.91 42.45
C SER A 31 -18.49 -6.80 41.48
N GLY A 32 -19.54 -7.59 41.68
CA GLY A 32 -20.77 -7.55 40.86
C GLY A 32 -21.58 -8.85 40.93
N LEU A 33 -22.87 -8.75 40.60
CA LEU A 33 -23.79 -9.89 40.47
C LEU A 33 -23.37 -10.75 39.26
N VAL A 34 -23.20 -12.06 39.47
CA VAL A 34 -22.89 -13.03 38.43
C VAL A 34 -24.13 -13.89 38.21
N ASP A 35 -24.63 -13.90 36.98
CA ASP A 35 -25.64 -14.83 36.50
C ASP A 35 -24.95 -16.10 35.99
N LEU A 36 -25.44 -17.27 36.39
CA LEU A 36 -24.81 -18.59 36.16
C LEU A 36 -25.61 -19.37 35.11
N ASP A 37 -25.53 -18.93 33.86
CA ASP A 37 -25.87 -19.77 32.71
C ASP A 37 -24.56 -20.31 32.10
N ILE A 38 -24.19 -21.54 32.49
CA ILE A 38 -23.10 -22.28 31.85
C ILE A 38 -23.74 -23.21 30.79
N SER A 39 -23.99 -22.63 29.62
CA SER A 39 -24.00 -23.36 28.36
C SER A 39 -22.63 -23.20 27.70
N VAL A 40 -22.13 -24.29 27.12
CA VAL A 40 -20.83 -24.41 26.46
C VAL A 40 -20.82 -23.56 25.19
N GLU A 41 -20.41 -22.30 25.32
CA GLU A 41 -20.07 -21.42 24.18
C GLU A 41 -18.75 -20.70 24.47
N TYR A 42 -17.67 -21.48 24.55
CA TYR A 42 -16.32 -20.95 24.76
C TYR A 42 -15.70 -20.48 23.45
N CYS A 43 -16.16 -19.33 22.96
CA CYS A 43 -15.41 -18.42 22.10
C CYS A 43 -16.06 -17.02 22.09
N LYS A 44 -16.23 -16.39 23.27
CA LYS A 44 -16.53 -14.94 23.31
C LYS A 44 -15.26 -14.11 23.08
N GLN A 45 -15.35 -13.30 22.04
CA GLN A 45 -14.60 -12.08 21.68
C GLN A 45 -13.07 -12.06 21.84
N LYS A 46 -12.44 -12.06 20.66
CA LYS A 46 -11.01 -12.01 20.28
C LYS A 46 -10.13 -10.92 20.93
N ALA A 47 -10.65 -10.08 21.83
CA ALA A 47 -10.00 -8.85 22.29
C ALA A 47 -9.67 -8.80 23.81
N GLU A 48 -10.12 -9.75 24.64
CA GLU A 48 -9.95 -9.68 26.10
C GLU A 48 -9.15 -10.84 26.72
N LEU A 49 -8.64 -11.77 25.93
CA LEU A 49 -7.80 -12.85 26.44
C LEU A 49 -6.37 -12.34 26.70
N THR A 50 -5.99 -12.29 27.98
CA THR A 50 -4.59 -11.99 28.36
C THR A 50 -3.63 -13.03 27.78
N ALA A 51 -2.41 -12.61 27.40
CA ALA A 51 -1.40 -13.47 26.80
C ALA A 51 -1.10 -14.75 27.62
N SER A 52 -1.32 -14.72 28.93
CA SER A 52 -1.14 -15.86 29.85
C SER A 52 -2.14 -17.00 29.64
N TYR A 53 -3.33 -16.72 29.07
CA TYR A 53 -4.35 -17.74 28.82
C TYR A 53 -4.13 -18.45 27.48
N LEU A 54 -3.61 -17.72 26.48
CA LEU A 54 -3.38 -18.23 25.13
C LEU A 54 -2.21 -19.25 25.08
N ILE A 55 -1.14 -19.07 25.85
CA ILE A 55 0.05 -19.95 25.81
C ILE A 55 -0.20 -21.42 26.19
N HIS A 56 -1.34 -21.76 26.80
CA HIS A 56 -1.70 -23.13 27.17
C HIS A 56 -2.72 -23.78 26.22
N GLN A 57 -3.13 -23.10 25.14
CA GLN A 57 -4.15 -23.59 24.21
C GLN A 57 -3.58 -24.05 22.87
N THR A 58 -4.10 -25.16 22.34
CA THR A 58 -3.73 -25.66 21.00
C THR A 58 -4.42 -24.88 19.90
N ALA A 59 -3.83 -24.86 18.70
CA ALA A 59 -4.43 -24.22 17.52
C ALA A 59 -5.74 -24.89 17.08
N HIS A 60 -6.01 -26.13 17.50
CA HIS A 60 -7.24 -26.85 17.22
C HIS A 60 -8.43 -26.35 18.05
N ASN A 61 -8.18 -26.03 19.33
CA ASN A 61 -9.22 -25.59 20.25
C ASN A 61 -9.41 -24.06 20.23
N CYS A 62 -8.40 -23.32 19.82
CA CYS A 62 -8.45 -21.86 19.68
C CYS A 62 -7.63 -21.41 18.46
N PRO A 63 -8.28 -20.91 17.40
CA PRO A 63 -7.61 -20.45 16.18
C PRO A 63 -6.49 -19.44 16.47
N CYS A 64 -5.44 -19.45 15.65
CA CYS A 64 -4.33 -18.52 15.79
C CYS A 64 -4.77 -17.07 15.56
N LEU A 65 -4.24 -16.15 16.35
CA LEU A 65 -4.49 -14.72 16.18
C LEU A 65 -3.82 -14.22 14.91
N SER A 66 -4.51 -13.28 14.25
CA SER A 66 -4.06 -12.66 13.01
C SER A 66 -2.82 -11.78 13.21
N THR A 67 -2.54 -11.35 14.45
CA THR A 67 -1.39 -10.50 14.83
C THR A 67 -0.96 -10.77 16.26
N GLY A 68 0.35 -10.84 16.51
CA GLY A 68 0.91 -10.93 17.86
C GLY A 68 0.48 -12.14 18.68
N ASP A 69 0.14 -13.29 18.05
CA ASP A 69 -0.20 -14.51 18.81
C ASP A 69 1.01 -14.94 19.65
N PRO A 70 0.89 -15.02 20.99
CA PRO A 70 2.01 -15.40 21.84
C PRO A 70 2.47 -16.86 21.62
N ARG A 71 1.71 -17.67 20.87
CA ARG A 71 2.06 -19.03 20.44
C ARG A 71 2.78 -19.07 19.09
N ALA A 72 3.08 -17.93 18.46
CA ALA A 72 3.81 -17.88 17.19
C ALA A 72 5.17 -18.55 17.30
N ASN A 73 5.55 -19.33 16.27
CA ASN A 73 6.74 -20.20 16.24
C ASN A 73 6.64 -21.47 17.10
N GLN A 74 5.48 -21.76 17.68
CA GLN A 74 5.23 -23.01 18.43
C GLN A 74 3.95 -23.69 17.94
N ALA A 75 2.80 -23.38 18.54
CA ALA A 75 1.52 -23.94 18.13
C ALA A 75 0.87 -23.17 16.96
N CYS A 76 1.32 -21.94 16.70
CA CYS A 76 0.85 -21.10 15.61
C CYS A 76 1.98 -20.76 14.62
N PRO A 77 1.66 -20.58 13.32
CA PRO A 77 2.63 -20.13 12.32
C PRO A 77 3.37 -18.87 12.73
N SER A 78 4.63 -18.75 12.32
CA SER A 78 5.38 -17.50 12.44
C SER A 78 4.77 -16.41 11.57
N TYR A 79 4.95 -15.14 11.93
CA TYR A 79 4.58 -14.04 11.03
C TYR A 79 5.65 -13.82 9.96
N CYS A 80 5.21 -13.50 8.74
CA CYS A 80 6.11 -13.23 7.64
C CYS A 80 6.88 -11.93 7.88
N ILE A 81 8.19 -11.97 7.63
CA ILE A 81 9.07 -10.79 7.63
C ILE A 81 9.33 -10.41 6.18
N ARG A 82 9.22 -9.13 5.84
CA ARG A 82 9.44 -8.62 4.48
C ARG A 82 10.83 -9.03 3.97
N GLY A 83 10.88 -9.65 2.79
CA GLY A 83 12.11 -10.19 2.19
C GLY A 83 12.53 -11.56 2.69
N TYR A 84 11.81 -12.15 3.65
CA TYR A 84 12.08 -13.45 4.25
C TYR A 84 10.79 -14.27 4.43
N ALA A 85 9.75 -14.01 3.63
CA ALA A 85 8.53 -14.81 3.70
C ALA A 85 8.81 -16.29 3.38
N THR A 86 8.22 -17.20 4.15
CA THR A 86 8.23 -18.64 3.92
C THR A 86 6.85 -19.14 3.51
N THR A 87 6.74 -20.35 2.95
CA THR A 87 5.43 -20.97 2.67
C THR A 87 4.56 -21.08 3.92
N SER A 88 5.18 -21.33 5.07
CA SER A 88 4.53 -21.61 6.34
C SER A 88 4.19 -20.37 7.18
N CYS A 89 4.73 -19.18 6.89
CA CYS A 89 4.44 -17.98 7.69
C CYS A 89 3.05 -17.38 7.39
N SER A 90 2.46 -16.66 8.34
CA SER A 90 1.20 -15.91 8.18
C SER A 90 1.43 -14.42 8.00
N CYS A 91 0.60 -13.77 7.18
CA CYS A 91 0.65 -12.32 6.95
C CYS A 91 -0.08 -11.57 8.07
N ASP A 92 0.61 -10.63 8.72
CA ASP A 92 0.09 -9.87 9.86
C ASP A 92 -0.83 -8.72 9.39
N THR A 93 -2.03 -8.62 9.97
CA THR A 93 -3.05 -7.62 9.58
C THR A 93 -2.83 -6.22 10.16
N ASN A 94 -1.94 -6.06 11.16
CA ASN A 94 -1.72 -4.81 11.89
C ASN A 94 -0.31 -4.25 11.72
N LEU A 95 0.52 -4.81 10.82
CA LEU A 95 1.87 -4.34 10.56
C LEU A 95 1.86 -3.26 9.44
N PRO A 96 1.97 -1.95 9.75
CA PRO A 96 1.81 -0.90 8.76
C PRO A 96 2.95 -0.88 7.73
N SER A 97 4.13 -1.38 8.12
CA SER A 97 5.32 -1.44 7.26
C SER A 97 5.34 -2.64 6.31
N TYR A 98 4.44 -3.61 6.50
CA TYR A 98 4.32 -4.78 5.64
C TYR A 98 2.84 -5.23 5.55
N PRO A 99 2.00 -4.48 4.82
CA PRO A 99 0.57 -4.76 4.71
C PRO A 99 0.29 -6.16 4.17
N VAL A 100 -0.86 -6.74 4.55
CA VAL A 100 -1.29 -8.09 4.15
C VAL A 100 -1.21 -8.31 2.65
N ASP A 101 -1.70 -7.37 1.84
CA ASP A 101 -1.66 -7.50 0.38
C ASP A 101 -0.23 -7.57 -0.16
N SER A 102 0.69 -6.79 0.42
CA SER A 102 2.12 -6.85 0.06
C SER A 102 2.74 -8.18 0.48
N CYS A 103 2.35 -8.72 1.63
CA CYS A 103 2.84 -10.00 2.13
C CYS A 103 2.31 -11.19 1.31
N LEU A 104 1.02 -11.22 1.01
CA LEU A 104 0.43 -12.24 0.14
C LEU A 104 1.04 -12.19 -1.26
N LYS A 105 1.27 -10.99 -1.79
CA LYS A 105 1.96 -10.82 -3.06
C LYS A 105 3.38 -11.38 -3.02
N GLU A 106 4.15 -11.10 -1.97
CA GLU A 106 5.50 -11.65 -1.79
C GLU A 106 5.48 -13.19 -1.72
N LYS A 107 4.54 -13.79 -0.97
CA LYS A 107 4.38 -15.25 -0.90
C LYS A 107 4.01 -15.86 -2.25
N ASN A 108 3.03 -15.28 -2.94
CA ASN A 108 2.56 -15.78 -4.22
C ASN A 108 3.67 -15.72 -5.27
N CYS A 109 4.44 -14.63 -5.31
CA CYS A 109 5.57 -14.49 -6.24
C CYS A 109 6.78 -15.36 -5.88
N SER A 110 6.88 -15.84 -4.63
CA SER A 110 8.02 -16.66 -4.18
C SER A 110 7.72 -18.16 -4.23
N PHE A 111 6.47 -18.58 -4.04
CA PHE A 111 6.12 -20.00 -3.85
C PHE A 111 5.06 -20.53 -4.81
N GLU A 112 4.23 -19.66 -5.40
CA GLU A 112 3.15 -20.07 -6.31
C GLU A 112 3.29 -19.41 -7.69
N LEU A 113 4.53 -19.09 -8.07
CA LEU A 113 4.83 -18.26 -9.23
C LEU A 113 4.20 -18.75 -10.54
N ILE A 114 4.07 -20.07 -10.74
CA ILE A 114 3.47 -20.68 -11.94
C ILE A 114 1.99 -20.29 -12.15
N ASN A 115 1.27 -19.95 -11.08
CA ASN A 115 -0.14 -19.56 -11.11
C ASN A 115 -0.34 -18.04 -11.15
N GLN A 116 0.73 -17.26 -11.26
CA GLN A 116 0.69 -15.81 -11.19
C GLN A 116 0.87 -15.16 -12.58
N SER A 117 0.11 -14.09 -12.84
CA SER A 117 0.27 -13.28 -14.05
C SER A 117 1.52 -12.41 -13.97
N VAL A 118 2.01 -11.95 -15.13
CA VAL A 118 3.16 -11.02 -15.22
C VAL A 118 2.87 -9.63 -14.65
N ALA A 119 1.58 -9.24 -14.57
CA ALA A 119 1.16 -8.00 -13.93
C ALA A 119 1.25 -8.09 -12.40
N ASN A 120 0.97 -9.28 -11.82
CA ASN A 120 1.07 -9.49 -10.39
C ASN A 120 2.51 -9.79 -9.95
N CYS A 121 3.18 -10.72 -10.64
CA CYS A 121 4.56 -11.11 -10.36
C CYS A 121 5.40 -10.94 -11.62
N PRO A 122 6.29 -9.92 -11.68
CA PRO A 122 7.19 -9.72 -12.81
C PRO A 122 7.98 -10.98 -13.14
N CYS A 123 8.32 -11.17 -14.41
CA CYS A 123 9.14 -12.30 -14.84
C CYS A 123 10.49 -12.29 -14.12
N GLN A 124 10.87 -13.43 -13.54
CA GLN A 124 12.18 -13.55 -12.91
C GLN A 124 13.27 -13.60 -13.98
N ALA A 125 14.40 -12.95 -13.67
CA ALA A 125 15.56 -12.90 -14.56
C ALA A 125 16.18 -14.27 -14.83
N THR A 126 15.90 -15.26 -13.98
CA THR A 126 16.45 -16.61 -14.04
C THR A 126 15.44 -17.63 -13.50
N GLY A 127 15.36 -18.81 -14.10
CA GLY A 127 14.59 -19.94 -13.55
C GLY A 127 13.08 -19.72 -13.37
N ASP A 128 12.48 -18.73 -14.05
CA ASP A 128 11.04 -18.50 -14.01
C ASP A 128 10.31 -19.70 -14.67
N PRO A 129 9.46 -20.44 -13.95
CA PRO A 129 8.75 -21.58 -14.50
C PRO A 129 7.78 -21.20 -15.63
N ARG A 130 7.47 -19.92 -15.81
CA ARG A 130 6.62 -19.39 -16.89
C ARG A 130 7.39 -19.00 -18.15
N ALA A 131 8.73 -19.17 -18.17
CA ALA A 131 9.57 -18.80 -19.30
C ALA A 131 9.22 -19.59 -20.58
N GLY A 132 9.07 -18.87 -21.69
CA GLY A 132 8.66 -19.43 -22.99
C GLY A 132 7.15 -19.53 -23.20
N ASN A 133 6.34 -19.18 -22.21
CA ASN A 133 4.89 -18.99 -22.36
C ASN A 133 4.54 -17.52 -22.08
N THR A 134 4.21 -17.19 -20.84
CA THR A 134 3.83 -15.81 -20.45
C THR A 134 5.04 -14.91 -20.20
N CYS A 135 6.22 -15.49 -19.92
CA CYS A 135 7.48 -14.78 -19.79
C CYS A 135 8.41 -15.03 -20.99
N PRO A 136 9.29 -14.09 -21.36
CA PRO A 136 10.27 -14.30 -22.40
C PRO A 136 11.10 -15.58 -22.18
N SER A 137 11.41 -16.30 -23.25
CA SER A 137 12.25 -17.51 -23.15
C SER A 137 13.70 -17.16 -22.86
N TYR A 138 14.43 -18.08 -22.23
CA TYR A 138 15.87 -17.92 -22.01
C TYR A 138 16.66 -18.20 -23.30
N CYS A 139 17.68 -17.38 -23.54
CA CYS A 139 18.52 -17.53 -24.73
C CYS A 139 19.31 -18.85 -24.68
N LYS A 140 19.32 -19.59 -25.77
CA LYS A 140 20.21 -20.76 -25.95
C LYS A 140 21.44 -20.34 -26.75
N ARG A 141 22.62 -20.87 -26.40
CA ARG A 141 23.88 -20.57 -27.08
C ARG A 141 23.77 -20.84 -28.59
N GLY A 142 24.12 -19.86 -29.42
CA GLY A 142 24.01 -19.94 -30.89
C GLY A 142 22.59 -19.76 -31.45
N GLN A 143 21.58 -19.57 -30.59
CA GLN A 143 20.18 -19.38 -30.96
C GLN A 143 19.57 -18.15 -30.25
N ALA A 144 20.39 -17.19 -29.80
CA ALA A 144 19.86 -15.99 -29.17
C ALA A 144 18.96 -15.23 -30.16
N THR A 145 17.74 -14.89 -29.71
CA THR A 145 16.81 -14.00 -30.38
C THR A 145 16.90 -12.59 -29.78
N SER A 146 16.29 -11.59 -30.43
CA SER A 146 16.23 -10.23 -29.88
C SER A 146 15.50 -10.19 -28.53
N ASP A 147 14.52 -11.09 -28.35
CA ASP A 147 13.55 -11.01 -27.27
C ASP A 147 13.82 -12.01 -26.14
N CYS A 148 14.75 -12.95 -26.31
CA CYS A 148 15.13 -13.88 -25.25
C CYS A 148 15.93 -13.19 -24.13
N VAL A 149 15.87 -13.75 -22.90
CA VAL A 149 16.57 -13.23 -21.72
C VAL A 149 17.86 -14.01 -21.47
N CYS A 150 18.95 -13.30 -21.14
CA CYS A 150 20.23 -13.90 -20.81
C CYS A 150 20.25 -14.34 -19.35
N ASP A 151 20.34 -15.65 -19.12
CA ASP A 151 20.32 -16.29 -17.79
C ASP A 151 21.75 -16.66 -17.35
N TYR A 152 22.05 -16.51 -16.05
CA TYR A 152 23.33 -16.88 -15.44
C TYR A 152 23.45 -18.39 -15.17
N TYR A 153 22.36 -19.14 -15.04
CA TYR A 153 22.35 -20.56 -14.71
C TYR A 153 22.51 -21.49 -15.91
N ILE A 154 22.67 -20.96 -17.13
CA ILE A 154 22.93 -21.79 -18.31
C ILE A 154 24.40 -22.24 -18.25
N PRO A 155 24.68 -23.54 -18.05
CA PRO A 155 26.05 -24.02 -18.00
C PRO A 155 26.76 -23.71 -19.32
N ASP A 156 27.99 -23.20 -19.22
CA ASP A 156 28.85 -22.84 -20.36
C ASP A 156 28.32 -21.74 -21.29
N TYR A 157 27.36 -20.92 -20.82
CA TYR A 157 26.85 -19.74 -21.54
C TYR A 157 26.54 -18.60 -20.57
N THR A 158 27.59 -17.84 -20.22
CA THR A 158 27.49 -16.72 -19.28
C THR A 158 26.62 -15.58 -19.81
N VAL A 159 26.05 -14.78 -18.90
CA VAL A 159 25.29 -13.56 -19.26
C VAL A 159 26.10 -12.64 -20.18
N ALA A 160 27.40 -12.47 -19.93
CA ALA A 160 28.26 -11.66 -20.78
C ALA A 160 28.42 -12.23 -22.19
N GLN A 161 28.59 -13.56 -22.32
CA GLN A 161 28.62 -14.23 -23.62
C GLN A 161 27.27 -14.09 -24.36
N CYS A 162 26.16 -14.20 -23.63
CA CYS A 162 24.82 -14.04 -24.21
C CYS A 162 24.51 -12.62 -24.67
N GLN A 163 24.83 -11.62 -23.84
CA GLN A 163 24.66 -10.21 -24.20
C GLN A 163 25.54 -9.84 -25.40
N LYS A 164 26.77 -10.38 -25.45
CA LYS A 164 27.67 -10.25 -26.58
C LYS A 164 27.08 -10.87 -27.85
N GLU A 165 26.54 -12.10 -27.78
CA GLU A 165 25.87 -12.74 -28.91
C GLU A 165 24.68 -11.91 -29.43
N LYS A 166 23.81 -11.41 -28.52
CA LYS A 166 22.69 -10.53 -28.89
C LYS A 166 23.16 -9.22 -29.53
N ALA A 167 24.18 -8.59 -28.98
CA ALA A 167 24.73 -7.35 -29.51
C ALA A 167 25.32 -7.55 -30.91
N CYS A 168 26.09 -8.62 -31.12
CA CYS A 168 26.67 -8.93 -32.43
C CYS A 168 25.62 -9.33 -33.48
N LYS A 169 24.46 -9.83 -33.07
CA LYS A 169 23.40 -10.29 -33.99
C LYS A 169 22.34 -9.23 -34.30
N TYR A 170 21.97 -8.39 -33.33
CA TYR A 170 20.85 -7.45 -33.45
C TYR A 170 21.23 -5.97 -33.32
N ASN A 171 22.42 -5.66 -32.81
CA ASN A 171 22.89 -4.28 -32.62
C ASN A 171 24.31 -4.08 -33.16
N LEU A 172 24.62 -4.75 -34.27
CA LEU A 172 25.98 -4.85 -34.80
C LEU A 172 26.60 -3.49 -35.14
N VAL A 173 25.79 -2.51 -35.60
CA VAL A 173 26.25 -1.17 -36.00
C VAL A 173 26.94 -0.39 -34.87
N ASN A 174 26.62 -0.71 -33.61
CA ASN A 174 27.16 -0.02 -32.42
C ASN A 174 28.29 -0.81 -31.73
N GLN A 175 28.78 -1.90 -32.32
CA GLN A 175 29.80 -2.77 -31.71
C GLN A 175 31.17 -2.61 -32.37
N SER A 176 32.23 -2.70 -31.56
CA SER A 176 33.61 -2.70 -32.04
C SER A 176 33.95 -3.99 -32.81
N THR A 177 35.02 -3.97 -33.61
CA THR A 177 35.52 -5.17 -34.30
C THR A 177 36.23 -6.15 -33.37
N THR A 178 36.67 -5.69 -32.20
CA THR A 178 37.25 -6.53 -31.14
C THR A 178 36.17 -7.33 -30.40
N ASP A 179 34.98 -6.74 -30.26
CA ASP A 179 33.83 -7.37 -29.61
C ASP A 179 33.05 -8.24 -30.59
N CYS A 180 32.78 -7.76 -31.80
CA CYS A 180 32.05 -8.50 -32.82
C CYS A 180 32.85 -8.52 -34.13
N ALA A 181 33.29 -9.71 -34.55
CA ALA A 181 33.97 -9.90 -35.82
C ALA A 181 33.13 -9.35 -36.99
N CYS A 182 33.81 -8.87 -38.04
CA CYS A 182 33.13 -8.38 -39.23
C CYS A 182 32.39 -9.51 -39.95
N LEU A 183 31.15 -9.26 -40.36
CA LEU A 183 30.39 -10.18 -41.21
C LEU A 183 31.00 -10.22 -42.61
N SER A 184 30.96 -11.41 -43.23
CA SER A 184 31.52 -11.63 -44.57
C SER A 184 30.74 -10.96 -45.70
N THR A 185 29.48 -10.57 -45.46
CA THR A 185 28.63 -9.81 -46.38
C THR A 185 27.69 -8.90 -45.60
N ASN A 186 27.35 -7.73 -46.16
CA ASN A 186 26.37 -6.80 -45.59
C ASN A 186 26.62 -6.39 -44.12
N ASP A 187 27.88 -6.29 -43.68
CA ASP A 187 28.18 -5.76 -42.35
C ASP A 187 27.81 -4.26 -42.33
N PRO A 188 26.91 -3.81 -41.44
CA PRO A 188 26.50 -2.40 -41.36
C PRO A 188 27.65 -1.45 -40.97
N ARG A 189 28.80 -1.98 -40.54
CA ARG A 189 30.02 -1.22 -40.22
C ARG A 189 31.03 -1.20 -41.38
N ALA A 190 30.68 -1.76 -42.54
CA ALA A 190 31.52 -1.78 -43.73
C ALA A 190 31.92 -0.36 -44.18
N GLY A 191 33.20 -0.15 -44.50
CA GLY A 191 33.75 1.16 -44.89
C GLY A 191 33.98 2.14 -43.74
N LYS A 192 33.77 1.72 -42.48
CA LYS A 192 34.12 2.47 -41.28
C LYS A 192 35.10 1.69 -40.41
N ALA A 193 34.61 0.66 -39.73
CA ALA A 193 35.39 -0.17 -38.82
C ALA A 193 35.70 -1.55 -39.41
N CYS A 194 34.91 -2.00 -40.40
CA CYS A 194 35.10 -3.25 -41.13
C CYS A 194 35.46 -2.97 -42.60
N PRO A 195 36.24 -3.86 -43.27
CA PRO A 195 36.54 -3.74 -44.69
C PRO A 195 35.26 -3.59 -45.53
N SER A 196 35.25 -2.69 -46.50
CA SER A 196 34.13 -2.51 -47.43
C SER A 196 34.00 -3.70 -48.37
N TYR A 197 32.78 -4.21 -48.58
CA TYR A 197 32.51 -5.20 -49.62
C TYR A 197 32.24 -4.52 -50.96
N CYS A 198 32.89 -5.01 -52.02
CA CYS A 198 32.69 -4.51 -53.37
C CYS A 198 31.33 -4.99 -53.92
N VAL A 199 30.42 -4.06 -54.23
CA VAL A 199 29.22 -4.36 -55.02
C VAL A 199 29.69 -4.71 -56.44
N LYS A 200 29.22 -5.84 -56.99
CA LYS A 200 29.59 -6.29 -58.35
C LYS A 200 29.29 -5.17 -59.36
N GLY A 201 30.33 -4.48 -59.83
CA GLY A 201 30.22 -3.36 -60.77
C GLY A 201 30.88 -2.03 -60.34
N GLN A 202 31.38 -1.87 -59.11
CA GLN A 202 32.14 -0.67 -58.69
C GLN A 202 33.34 -1.00 -57.80
N PRO A 203 34.57 -1.03 -58.35
CA PRO A 203 35.79 -1.19 -57.56
C PRO A 203 36.31 0.16 -57.05
N THR A 204 36.57 0.26 -55.74
CA THR A 204 37.38 1.32 -55.12
C THR A 204 38.75 0.75 -54.72
N SER A 205 39.75 1.62 -54.52
CA SER A 205 41.15 1.23 -54.23
C SER A 205 41.37 0.50 -52.89
N GLU A 206 40.33 0.28 -52.10
CA GLU A 206 40.41 -0.38 -50.78
C GLU A 206 39.93 -1.85 -50.78
N CYS A 207 39.54 -2.41 -51.93
CA CYS A 207 39.15 -3.83 -51.99
C CYS A 207 40.38 -4.75 -52.18
N MET A 208 40.61 -5.69 -51.24
CA MET A 208 41.39 -6.90 -51.54
C MET A 208 40.49 -7.88 -52.31
N VAL A 209 40.62 -7.90 -53.63
CA VAL A 209 40.07 -8.96 -54.46
C VAL A 209 41.20 -9.91 -54.85
N LEU A 210 41.00 -11.21 -54.62
CA LEU A 210 41.78 -12.24 -55.30
C LEU A 210 41.44 -12.20 -56.80
N VAL A 211 42.08 -11.29 -57.55
CA VAL A 211 42.07 -11.29 -59.01
C VAL A 211 43.49 -11.21 -59.53
N ASN A 212 43.71 -11.93 -60.62
CA ASN A 212 44.97 -12.16 -61.31
C ASN A 212 45.84 -10.91 -61.47
N GLN A 213 47.12 -11.13 -61.19
CA GLN A 213 48.21 -10.15 -61.12
C GLN A 213 48.60 -9.47 -62.45
N ARG A 214 47.78 -9.55 -63.50
CA ARG A 214 48.07 -8.94 -64.81
C ARG A 214 47.32 -7.64 -65.11
N GLU A 215 46.22 -7.33 -64.41
CA GLU A 215 45.46 -6.09 -64.67
C GLU A 215 45.96 -4.87 -63.86
N ILE A 216 46.78 -5.09 -62.82
CA ILE A 216 47.28 -4.03 -61.92
C ILE A 216 48.35 -3.14 -62.60
N LEU A 217 49.13 -3.68 -63.54
CA LEU A 217 50.24 -2.95 -64.16
C LEU A 217 49.82 -1.92 -65.24
N GLU A 218 48.57 -1.97 -65.72
CA GLU A 218 48.04 -0.99 -66.68
C GLU A 218 47.26 0.14 -66.00
N GLN A 219 46.71 -0.06 -64.80
CA GLN A 219 46.03 0.99 -64.04
C GLN A 219 47.01 1.92 -63.29
N GLU A 220 48.13 1.40 -62.78
CA GLU A 220 49.16 2.22 -62.09
C GLU A 220 49.86 3.24 -63.01
N ARG A 221 49.86 2.99 -64.33
CA ARG A 221 50.48 3.90 -65.31
C ARG A 221 49.61 5.11 -65.64
N ASN A 222 48.28 5.00 -65.52
CA ASN A 222 47.35 6.10 -65.75
C ASN A 222 47.14 6.99 -64.50
N VAL A 223 47.22 6.42 -63.29
CA VAL A 223 47.08 7.20 -62.04
C VAL A 223 48.30 8.10 -61.79
N ASN A 224 49.52 7.63 -62.09
CA ASN A 224 50.74 8.43 -61.94
C ASN A 224 50.80 9.67 -62.85
N LEU A 225 50.11 9.65 -64.01
CA LEU A 225 50.03 10.79 -64.94
C LEU A 225 49.03 11.87 -64.49
N ILE A 226 48.07 11.53 -63.62
CA ILE A 226 47.09 12.48 -63.06
C ILE A 226 47.63 13.13 -61.79
N VAL A 227 48.34 12.38 -60.94
CA VAL A 227 48.93 12.89 -59.68
C VAL A 227 50.06 13.91 -59.91
N GLN A 228 50.77 13.86 -61.04
CA GLN A 228 51.80 14.85 -61.35
C GLN A 228 51.27 16.19 -61.88
N ARG A 229 50.03 16.28 -62.38
CA ARG A 229 49.43 17.56 -62.82
C ARG A 229 48.84 18.40 -61.68
N ASP A 230 48.37 17.79 -60.60
CA ASP A 230 47.69 18.53 -59.51
C ASP A 230 48.64 19.08 -58.42
N LYS A 231 49.95 18.80 -58.48
CA LYS A 231 50.96 19.43 -57.59
C LYS A 231 51.15 20.95 -57.80
N GLN A 232 50.59 21.53 -58.87
CA GLN A 232 50.63 22.98 -59.11
C GLN A 232 49.43 23.76 -58.52
N HIS A 233 48.43 23.09 -57.94
CA HIS A 233 47.25 23.75 -57.35
C HIS A 233 46.86 23.17 -55.99
N PRO A 234 47.54 23.57 -54.89
CA PRO A 234 47.30 23.03 -53.54
C PRO A 234 45.85 23.16 -53.06
N LYS A 235 45.09 24.16 -53.56
CA LYS A 235 43.68 24.33 -53.22
C LYS A 235 42.76 23.21 -53.72
N LYS A 236 43.13 22.49 -54.79
CA LYS A 236 42.28 21.46 -55.41
C LYS A 236 42.34 20.14 -54.65
N LEU A 237 43.49 19.83 -54.04
CA LEU A 237 43.70 18.64 -53.20
C LEU A 237 42.87 18.69 -51.90
N CYS A 238 42.67 19.87 -51.31
CA CYS A 238 41.82 20.04 -50.13
C CYS A 238 40.32 19.76 -50.39
N LEU A 239 39.89 19.63 -51.64
CA LEU A 239 38.49 19.33 -52.03
C LEU A 239 38.29 17.84 -52.35
N THR A 240 39.31 17.17 -52.89
CA THR A 240 39.16 15.81 -53.45
C THR A 240 39.85 14.71 -52.66
N ASP A 241 40.87 15.03 -51.86
CA ASP A 241 41.65 14.03 -51.11
C ASP A 241 42.10 14.56 -49.75
N LEU A 242 41.12 14.87 -48.90
CA LEU A 242 41.38 15.53 -47.62
C LEU A 242 42.10 14.62 -46.60
N ILE A 243 41.94 13.29 -46.70
CA ILE A 243 42.42 12.28 -45.73
C ILE A 243 43.96 12.20 -45.74
N HIS A 244 44.60 12.47 -46.87
CA HIS A 244 46.06 12.44 -47.02
C HIS A 244 46.75 13.81 -46.85
N GLN A 245 46.01 14.87 -46.50
CA GLN A 245 46.57 16.22 -46.34
C GLN A 245 46.83 16.56 -44.88
N THR A 246 47.94 17.25 -44.61
CA THR A 246 48.25 17.75 -43.27
C THR A 246 47.41 18.99 -42.92
N VAL A 247 47.34 19.33 -41.64
CA VAL A 247 46.67 20.56 -41.18
C VAL A 247 47.40 21.85 -41.59
N ALA A 248 48.68 21.74 -41.96
CA ALA A 248 49.45 22.87 -42.50
C ALA A 248 49.06 23.18 -43.96
N ASP A 249 48.73 22.14 -44.72
CA ASP A 249 48.38 22.25 -46.15
C ASP A 249 46.88 22.52 -46.36
N CYS A 250 46.02 21.88 -45.56
CA CYS A 250 44.56 22.06 -45.60
C CYS A 250 44.01 22.23 -44.18
N LYS A 251 43.48 23.41 -43.87
CA LYS A 251 42.78 23.69 -42.61
C LYS A 251 41.67 22.66 -42.37
N CYS A 252 41.46 22.28 -41.11
CA CYS A 252 40.35 21.41 -40.74
C CYS A 252 39.02 22.03 -41.17
N GLN A 253 38.17 21.22 -41.77
CA GLN A 253 36.83 21.67 -42.13
C GLN A 253 35.99 21.87 -40.85
N PRO A 254 35.02 22.81 -40.87
CA PRO A 254 34.16 23.06 -39.72
C PRO A 254 33.12 21.95 -39.48
N THR A 255 32.89 21.06 -40.47
CA THR A 255 31.90 19.98 -40.41
C THR A 255 32.38 18.77 -41.20
N GLY A 256 32.17 17.57 -40.68
CA GLY A 256 32.40 16.33 -41.44
C GLY A 256 33.83 16.11 -41.96
N ASP A 257 34.84 16.81 -41.42
CA ASP A 257 36.25 16.56 -41.78
C ASP A 257 36.59 15.08 -41.47
N PRO A 258 36.97 14.28 -42.47
CA PRO A 258 37.27 12.86 -42.27
C PRO A 258 38.51 12.62 -41.40
N ARG A 259 39.31 13.67 -41.13
CA ARG A 259 40.45 13.63 -40.21
C ARG A 259 40.08 13.98 -38.76
N ALA A 260 38.82 14.30 -38.47
CA ALA A 260 38.35 14.67 -37.13
C ALA A 260 38.56 13.51 -36.13
N GLY A 261 39.11 13.84 -34.96
CA GLY A 261 39.46 12.87 -33.90
C GLY A 261 40.83 12.21 -34.06
N ASN A 262 41.55 12.49 -35.15
CA ASN A 262 42.94 12.08 -35.34
C ASN A 262 43.84 13.32 -35.50
N THR A 263 43.99 13.82 -36.73
CA THR A 263 44.81 15.01 -37.02
C THR A 263 44.07 16.32 -36.77
N CYS A 264 42.74 16.31 -36.92
CA CYS A 264 41.86 17.44 -36.60
C CYS A 264 41.12 17.19 -35.27
N PRO A 265 40.74 18.24 -34.52
CA PRO A 265 39.93 18.08 -33.32
C PRO A 265 38.65 17.28 -33.59
N ALA A 266 38.24 16.43 -32.65
CA ALA A 266 36.98 15.72 -32.75
C ALA A 266 35.79 16.68 -32.65
N TYR A 267 34.68 16.36 -33.31
CA TYR A 267 33.44 17.10 -33.11
C TYR A 267 32.81 16.75 -31.77
N CYS A 268 32.21 17.75 -31.14
CA CYS A 268 31.50 17.55 -29.89
C CYS A 268 30.24 16.70 -30.11
N ILE A 269 30.03 15.70 -29.25
CA ILE A 269 28.81 14.89 -29.21
C ILE A 269 27.98 15.40 -28.03
N LYS A 270 26.67 15.62 -28.25
CA LYS A 270 25.71 16.01 -27.20
C LYS A 270 25.86 15.10 -25.97
N GLU A 271 25.89 15.69 -24.77
CA GLU A 271 26.10 15.02 -23.47
C GLU A 271 27.51 14.42 -23.24
N SER A 272 28.34 14.33 -24.27
CA SER A 272 29.73 13.81 -24.21
C SER A 272 30.75 14.83 -24.74
N THR A 273 30.47 16.11 -24.55
CA THR A 273 31.40 17.20 -24.83
C THR A 273 32.70 17.04 -24.03
N ASN A 274 33.84 17.39 -24.62
CA ASN A 274 35.14 17.53 -23.96
C ASN A 274 35.74 18.92 -24.23
N GLN A 275 36.75 19.35 -23.46
CA GLN A 275 37.28 20.71 -23.59
C GLN A 275 37.95 20.96 -24.96
N SER A 276 38.47 19.90 -25.60
CA SER A 276 39.17 19.96 -26.89
C SER A 276 38.28 19.81 -28.12
N CYS A 277 37.02 19.39 -27.99
CA CYS A 277 36.15 19.15 -29.14
C CYS A 277 35.68 20.45 -29.79
N VAL A 278 35.37 20.40 -31.08
CA VAL A 278 34.88 21.53 -31.88
C VAL A 278 33.39 21.35 -32.18
N CYS A 279 32.61 22.44 -32.12
CA CYS A 279 31.19 22.40 -32.43
C CYS A 279 30.97 22.34 -33.95
N ASP A 280 30.27 21.32 -34.42
CA ASP A 280 29.98 21.11 -35.84
C ASP A 280 28.88 22.09 -36.31
N THR A 281 29.17 22.89 -37.34
CA THR A 281 28.23 23.89 -37.88
C THR A 281 27.04 23.32 -38.65
N ASN A 282 27.07 22.03 -39.02
CA ASN A 282 26.04 21.36 -39.82
C ASN A 282 25.37 20.20 -39.07
N ALA A 283 25.68 20.00 -37.78
CA ALA A 283 25.01 18.97 -36.97
C ALA A 283 23.54 19.34 -36.74
N SER A 284 22.63 18.58 -37.37
CA SER A 284 21.18 18.79 -37.25
C SER A 284 20.62 18.48 -35.85
N ASN A 285 21.32 17.63 -35.08
CA ASN A 285 20.92 17.17 -33.75
C ASN A 285 21.67 17.85 -32.59
N PHE A 286 22.67 18.68 -32.88
CA PHE A 286 23.43 19.43 -31.88
C PHE A 286 23.91 20.78 -32.44
N PRO A 287 23.01 21.77 -32.56
CA PRO A 287 23.33 23.08 -33.11
C PRO A 287 24.52 23.74 -32.39
N VAL A 288 25.29 24.55 -33.13
CA VAL A 288 26.50 25.20 -32.62
C VAL A 288 26.25 25.98 -31.33
N ASP A 289 25.17 26.76 -31.28
CA ASP A 289 24.83 27.55 -30.09
C ASP A 289 24.57 26.67 -28.88
N GLN A 290 23.90 25.53 -29.09
CA GLN A 290 23.66 24.55 -28.04
C GLN A 290 24.97 23.88 -27.60
N CYS A 291 25.87 23.56 -28.53
CA CYS A 291 27.16 22.97 -28.25
C CYS A 291 28.10 23.91 -27.48
N LEU A 292 28.20 25.17 -27.91
CA LEU A 292 29.00 26.19 -27.23
C LEU A 292 28.47 26.44 -25.82
N LYS A 293 27.14 26.50 -25.67
CA LYS A 293 26.49 26.64 -24.37
C LYS A 293 26.80 25.46 -23.45
N GLU A 294 26.65 24.22 -23.92
CA GLU A 294 26.98 23.02 -23.13
C GLU A 294 28.46 23.01 -22.71
N LYS A 295 29.37 23.36 -23.63
CA LYS A 295 30.81 23.42 -23.37
C LYS A 295 31.15 24.49 -22.32
N ALA A 296 30.53 25.66 -22.41
CA ALA A 296 30.68 26.74 -21.44
C ALA A 296 30.16 26.32 -20.05
N CYS A 297 28.96 25.73 -19.98
CA CYS A 297 28.40 25.24 -18.71
C CYS A 297 29.22 24.10 -18.08
N LYS A 298 29.93 23.29 -18.87
CA LYS A 298 30.70 22.14 -18.37
C LYS A 298 32.13 22.48 -17.97
N TYR A 299 32.79 23.39 -18.71
CA TYR A 299 34.23 23.64 -18.56
C TYR A 299 34.58 25.06 -18.11
N ASP A 300 33.65 26.01 -18.21
CA ASP A 300 33.86 27.42 -17.86
C ASP A 300 32.72 27.97 -17.00
N LEU A 301 32.14 27.10 -16.17
CA LEU A 301 30.93 27.39 -15.41
C LEU A 301 31.06 28.66 -14.55
N ALA A 302 32.24 28.93 -13.99
CA ALA A 302 32.49 30.07 -13.11
C ALA A 302 32.26 31.44 -13.79
N ASN A 303 32.34 31.51 -15.13
CA ASN A 303 32.14 32.73 -15.91
C ASN A 303 30.75 32.84 -16.55
N GLN A 304 29.84 31.90 -16.24
CA GLN A 304 28.49 31.85 -16.82
C GLN A 304 27.42 32.38 -15.88
N THR A 305 26.33 32.93 -16.42
CA THR A 305 25.17 33.36 -15.61
C THR A 305 24.28 32.17 -15.21
N ALA A 306 23.47 32.35 -14.16
CA ALA A 306 22.49 31.32 -13.76
C ALA A 306 21.37 31.11 -14.80
N THR A 307 21.13 32.10 -15.66
CA THR A 307 20.17 32.03 -16.78
C THR A 307 20.73 31.22 -17.94
N ASP A 308 22.02 31.37 -18.22
CA ASP A 308 22.69 30.62 -19.29
C ASP A 308 22.98 29.18 -18.86
N CYS A 309 23.50 28.99 -17.65
CA CYS A 309 23.81 27.68 -17.11
C CYS A 309 23.11 27.52 -15.76
N PRO A 310 22.14 26.58 -15.64
CA PRO A 310 21.48 26.30 -14.37
C PRO A 310 22.49 26.08 -13.24
N CYS A 311 22.16 26.54 -12.03
CA CYS A 311 23.01 26.33 -10.86
C CYS A 311 23.16 24.84 -10.57
N LEU A 312 24.37 24.39 -10.27
CA LEU A 312 24.60 23.02 -9.85
C LEU A 312 23.98 22.79 -8.48
N SER A 313 23.55 21.56 -8.24
CA SER A 313 22.94 21.14 -6.98
C SER A 313 23.96 20.94 -5.85
N SER A 314 25.26 20.96 -6.19
CA SER A 314 26.38 20.89 -5.26
C SER A 314 27.63 21.51 -5.88
N GLY A 315 28.46 22.17 -5.06
CA GLY A 315 29.78 22.64 -5.46
C GLY A 315 29.80 23.64 -6.63
N ASP A 316 28.70 24.35 -6.92
CA ASP A 316 28.70 25.37 -7.97
C ASP A 316 29.68 26.49 -7.61
N PRO A 317 30.70 26.78 -8.46
CA PRO A 317 31.68 27.83 -8.19
C PRO A 317 31.06 29.24 -8.11
N ARG A 318 29.80 29.39 -8.54
CA ARG A 318 29.03 30.64 -8.51
C ARG A 318 28.11 30.76 -7.29
N ALA A 319 28.07 29.77 -6.41
CA ALA A 319 27.25 29.79 -5.20
C ALA A 319 27.58 31.01 -4.32
N GLY A 320 26.56 31.75 -3.89
CA GLY A 320 26.68 33.00 -3.14
C GLY A 320 27.02 34.24 -3.96
N LYS A 321 27.09 34.13 -5.30
CA LYS A 321 27.20 35.27 -6.21
C LYS A 321 25.97 35.34 -7.11
N SER A 322 26.00 34.63 -8.24
CA SER A 322 24.89 34.55 -9.19
C SER A 322 23.97 33.35 -8.96
N CYS A 323 24.42 32.38 -8.17
CA CYS A 323 23.60 31.27 -7.67
C CYS A 323 23.36 31.42 -6.17
N PRO A 324 22.23 30.93 -5.62
CA PRO A 324 22.02 30.88 -4.18
C PRO A 324 23.19 30.18 -3.47
N SER A 325 23.59 30.68 -2.30
CA SER A 325 24.54 29.97 -1.43
C SER A 325 23.98 28.62 -0.99
N TYR A 326 24.82 27.63 -0.74
CA TYR A 326 24.36 26.40 -0.12
C TYR A 326 24.12 26.58 1.38
N CYS A 327 23.06 25.97 1.90
CA CYS A 327 22.76 26.00 3.32
C CYS A 327 23.83 25.20 4.10
N THR A 328 24.50 25.84 5.06
CA THR A 328 25.47 25.18 5.96
C THR A 328 24.85 24.80 7.31
N ALA A 329 23.70 25.38 7.61
CA ALA A 329 22.80 25.04 8.70
C ALA A 329 21.41 25.60 8.34
N LYS A 330 20.44 25.43 9.23
CA LYS A 330 19.15 26.09 9.14
C LYS A 330 19.33 27.61 8.93
N ASP A 331 18.73 28.13 7.85
CA ASP A 331 18.72 29.55 7.44
C ASP A 331 20.09 30.23 7.36
N THR A 332 21.16 29.45 7.23
CA THR A 332 22.53 29.95 7.19
C THR A 332 23.15 29.59 5.84
N PRO A 333 23.61 30.56 5.04
CA PRO A 333 23.81 31.99 5.38
C PRO A 333 22.56 32.88 5.36
N ASN A 334 21.46 32.43 4.75
CA ASN A 334 20.16 33.10 4.78
C ASN A 334 19.05 32.06 4.50
N ALA A 335 17.78 32.45 4.65
CA ALA A 335 16.62 31.58 4.42
C ALA A 335 16.48 31.11 2.95
N ASP A 336 17.06 31.85 1.99
CA ASP A 336 16.98 31.57 0.55
C ASP A 336 18.10 30.64 0.03
N CYS A 337 18.97 30.14 0.91
CA CYS A 337 20.06 29.24 0.54
C CYS A 337 19.55 27.96 -0.15
N ALA A 338 20.28 27.36 -1.09
CA ALA A 338 19.91 26.09 -1.72
C ALA A 338 20.35 24.90 -0.85
N CYS A 339 19.59 23.81 -0.83
CA CYS A 339 20.04 22.58 -0.18
C CYS A 339 21.13 21.89 -1.03
N ASP A 340 22.33 21.76 -0.46
CA ASP A 340 23.43 21.03 -1.09
C ASP A 340 23.04 19.56 -1.25
N SER A 341 23.17 19.02 -2.45
CA SER A 341 22.89 17.61 -2.75
C SER A 341 24.04 16.66 -2.40
N ASN A 342 25.17 17.20 -1.91
CA ASN A 342 26.28 16.40 -1.43
C ASN A 342 25.89 15.61 -0.16
N PRO A 343 25.93 14.26 -0.16
CA PRO A 343 25.60 13.46 1.02
C PRO A 343 26.52 13.73 2.22
N SER A 344 27.72 14.26 1.98
CA SER A 344 28.73 14.55 2.99
C SER A 344 28.72 16.00 3.46
N SER A 345 27.72 16.81 3.10
CA SER A 345 27.59 18.17 3.59
C SER A 345 27.38 18.19 5.11
N GLN A 346 27.86 19.25 5.78
CA GLN A 346 27.65 19.44 7.22
C GLN A 346 26.16 19.51 7.58
N TYR A 347 25.34 20.00 6.65
CA TYR A 347 23.89 20.05 6.75
C TYR A 347 23.30 19.17 5.65
N SER A 348 22.93 17.94 6.02
CA SER A 348 22.61 16.88 5.07
C SER A 348 21.47 17.27 4.12
N PRO A 349 21.46 16.79 2.87
CA PRO A 349 20.41 17.14 1.90
C PRO A 349 19.01 16.81 2.42
N SER A 350 18.83 15.69 3.11
CA SER A 350 17.54 15.27 3.66
C SER A 350 17.09 16.16 4.81
N THR A 351 17.99 16.52 5.73
CA THR A 351 17.67 17.46 6.82
C THR A 351 17.31 18.83 6.26
N CYS A 352 18.10 19.34 5.31
CA CYS A 352 17.85 20.64 4.67
C CYS A 352 16.48 20.69 3.99
N GLN A 353 16.18 19.69 3.16
CA GLN A 353 14.91 19.62 2.44
C GLN A 353 13.73 19.49 3.40
N PHE A 354 13.85 18.68 4.46
CA PHE A 354 12.82 18.54 5.46
C PHE A 354 12.55 19.86 6.21
N GLU A 355 13.60 20.56 6.64
CA GLU A 355 13.42 21.81 7.37
C GLU A 355 12.94 22.95 6.47
N LYS A 356 13.34 22.99 5.20
CA LYS A 356 12.85 23.98 4.22
C LYS A 356 11.39 23.78 3.85
N GLN A 357 10.79 22.63 4.16
CA GLN A 357 9.35 22.46 3.96
C GLN A 357 8.54 23.34 4.89
N TYR A 358 9.05 23.80 6.03
CA TYR A 358 8.27 24.63 6.98
C TYR A 358 8.33 26.12 6.65
N CYS A 359 7.26 26.85 6.94
CA CYS A 359 7.23 28.30 6.78
C CYS A 359 8.02 28.99 7.90
N TYR A 360 8.79 30.01 7.51
CA TYR A 360 9.54 30.89 8.42
C TYR A 360 9.11 32.35 8.34
N ILE A 361 8.30 32.68 7.33
CA ILE A 361 7.76 34.03 7.20
C ILE A 361 6.65 34.20 8.26
N ASN A 362 6.57 35.41 8.83
CA ASN A 362 5.65 35.66 9.93
C ASN A 362 4.18 35.39 9.53
N SER A 363 3.35 35.13 10.54
CA SER A 363 1.93 34.79 10.36
C SER A 363 1.05 35.88 9.72
N ASN A 364 1.55 37.11 9.61
CA ASN A 364 0.86 38.26 9.01
C ASN A 364 1.29 38.52 7.55
N SER A 365 2.19 37.69 7.01
CA SER A 365 2.67 37.78 5.63
C SER A 365 1.93 36.80 4.72
N SER A 366 2.28 36.81 3.43
CA SER A 366 1.74 35.90 2.42
C SER A 366 2.86 35.19 1.68
N VAL A 367 2.64 33.91 1.37
CA VAL A 367 3.51 33.07 0.54
C VAL A 367 2.75 32.55 -0.67
N GLN A 368 3.48 32.05 -1.68
CA GLN A 368 2.84 31.32 -2.76
C GLN A 368 2.09 30.11 -2.19
N LYS A 369 0.88 29.85 -2.71
CA LYS A 369 0.04 28.75 -2.25
C LYS A 369 0.82 27.43 -2.22
N ASP A 370 0.75 26.74 -1.08
CA ASP A 370 1.39 25.44 -0.81
C ASP A 370 2.93 25.42 -0.90
N SER A 371 3.59 26.58 -0.89
CA SER A 371 5.07 26.67 -0.99
C SER A 371 5.83 26.24 0.26
N CYS A 372 5.19 26.29 1.43
CA CYS A 372 5.75 25.86 2.71
C CYS A 372 4.63 25.37 3.64
N ILE A 373 4.96 24.62 4.68
CA ILE A 373 4.09 24.00 5.67
C ILE A 373 3.96 24.92 6.87
N CYS A 374 2.73 25.26 7.26
CA CYS A 374 2.45 26.08 8.42
C CYS A 374 3.00 25.43 9.70
N THR A 375 3.44 26.23 10.67
CA THR A 375 3.83 25.77 12.01
C THR A 375 3.03 26.54 13.05
N GLY A 376 2.97 26.07 14.30
CA GLY A 376 2.28 26.78 15.39
C GLY A 376 2.79 28.20 15.67
N THR A 377 3.96 28.59 15.15
CA THR A 377 4.52 29.94 15.30
C THR A 377 4.56 30.76 13.99
N ASN A 378 4.57 30.10 12.83
CA ASN A 378 4.65 30.75 11.52
C ASN A 378 3.62 30.14 10.55
N TYR A 379 2.54 30.89 10.30
CA TYR A 379 1.41 30.47 9.46
C TYR A 379 0.99 31.59 8.47
N PRO A 380 1.85 31.99 7.52
CA PRO A 380 1.52 33.02 6.55
C PRO A 380 0.35 32.61 5.65
N TYR A 381 -0.34 33.58 5.05
CA TYR A 381 -1.40 33.30 4.08
C TYR A 381 -0.84 32.50 2.90
N GLY A 382 -1.50 31.38 2.57
CA GLY A 382 -1.09 30.49 1.48
C GLY A 382 -0.17 29.34 1.90
N CYS A 383 0.22 29.22 3.17
CA CYS A 383 0.93 28.04 3.64
C CYS A 383 0.07 26.76 3.57
N LYS A 384 0.73 25.63 3.34
CA LYS A 384 0.14 24.29 3.36
C LYS A 384 -0.06 23.85 4.81
N CYS A 385 -1.24 23.34 5.13
CA CYS A 385 -1.49 22.83 6.47
C CYS A 385 -0.75 21.50 6.73
N PRO A 386 -0.19 21.30 7.94
CA PRO A 386 0.39 20.03 8.34
C PRO A 386 -0.57 18.85 8.17
N THR A 387 -0.03 17.71 7.76
CA THR A 387 -0.80 16.46 7.66
C THR A 387 -0.85 15.69 8.96
N ASP A 388 0.11 15.90 9.85
CA ASP A 388 0.10 15.37 11.22
C ASP A 388 -0.82 16.25 12.08
N PRO A 389 -1.92 15.72 12.66
CA PRO A 389 -2.83 16.50 13.48
C PRO A 389 -2.15 17.17 14.66
N SER A 390 -1.12 16.55 15.26
CA SER A 390 -0.42 17.12 16.43
C SER A 390 0.23 18.48 16.12
N GLN A 391 0.61 18.71 14.86
CA GLN A 391 1.27 19.93 14.40
C GLN A 391 0.29 21.09 14.13
N LEU A 392 -1.03 20.85 14.21
CA LEU A 392 -2.05 21.91 14.09
C LEU A 392 -2.22 22.73 15.38
N THR A 393 -1.56 22.33 16.46
CA THR A 393 -1.55 23.10 17.72
C THR A 393 -1.05 24.52 17.46
N ASP A 394 -1.77 25.52 17.98
CA ASP A 394 -1.49 26.96 17.83
C ASP A 394 -1.58 27.52 16.39
N ILE A 395 -2.09 26.73 15.42
CA ILE A 395 -2.40 27.22 14.08
C ILE A 395 -3.89 27.57 14.02
N PRO A 396 -4.27 28.85 13.78
CA PRO A 396 -5.67 29.26 13.81
C PRO A 396 -6.49 28.66 12.66
N LYS A 397 -7.79 28.47 12.89
CA LYS A 397 -8.71 27.86 11.91
C LYS A 397 -8.79 28.63 10.58
N GLU A 398 -8.58 29.94 10.60
CA GLU A 398 -8.59 30.80 9.40
C GLU A 398 -7.36 30.56 8.51
N ARG A 399 -6.37 29.79 8.99
CA ARG A 399 -5.21 29.34 8.19
C ARG A 399 -5.35 27.89 7.80
N CYS A 400 -5.76 27.06 8.75
CA CYS A 400 -5.95 25.64 8.54
C CYS A 400 -7.31 25.20 9.06
N ASP A 401 -8.18 24.80 8.14
CA ASP A 401 -9.51 24.28 8.46
C ASP A 401 -9.45 23.19 9.53
N CYS A 402 -10.50 23.14 10.35
CA CYS A 402 -10.65 22.12 11.37
C CYS A 402 -10.70 20.74 10.73
N ARG A 403 -9.91 19.81 11.24
CA ARG A 403 -9.94 18.42 10.79
C ARG A 403 -11.13 17.67 11.33
N SER A 404 -11.63 16.73 10.53
CA SER A 404 -12.72 15.84 10.91
C SER A 404 -12.27 14.68 11.82
N TRP A 405 -10.97 14.55 12.12
CA TRP A 405 -10.43 13.51 12.99
C TRP A 405 -9.20 14.02 13.75
N SER A 406 -9.17 13.74 15.07
CA SER A 406 -8.05 14.04 15.98
C SER A 406 -7.45 15.46 15.85
N ASP A 407 -8.25 16.48 15.53
CA ASP A 407 -7.77 17.86 15.55
C ASP A 407 -7.50 18.29 17.00
N PRO A 408 -6.26 18.65 17.37
CA PRO A 408 -5.93 19.03 18.75
C PRO A 408 -6.61 20.33 19.22
N ARG A 409 -7.22 21.08 18.28
CA ARG A 409 -7.98 22.31 18.54
C ARG A 409 -9.47 22.04 18.80
N ALA A 410 -9.96 20.83 18.57
CA ALA A 410 -11.36 20.46 18.79
C ALA A 410 -11.78 20.65 20.25
N GLY A 411 -12.91 21.34 20.46
CA GLY A 411 -13.48 21.60 21.79
C GLY A 411 -12.78 22.71 22.59
N LYS A 412 -11.76 23.37 22.02
CA LYS A 412 -11.04 24.50 22.66
C LYS A 412 -11.53 25.88 22.20
N GLY A 413 -12.66 25.94 21.48
CA GLY A 413 -13.24 27.18 20.96
C GLY A 413 -12.81 27.53 19.53
N GLU A 414 -11.67 27.02 19.06
CA GLU A 414 -11.24 27.19 17.67
C GLU A 414 -11.97 26.23 16.73
N CYS A 415 -12.02 24.95 17.10
CA CYS A 415 -12.74 23.92 16.35
C CYS A 415 -13.89 23.34 17.19
N PRO A 416 -15.02 22.96 16.57
CA PRO A 416 -16.11 22.32 17.29
C PRO A 416 -15.64 21.01 17.95
N ALA A 417 -16.22 20.68 19.10
CA ALA A 417 -15.92 19.43 19.78
C ALA A 417 -16.40 18.22 18.97
N TYR A 418 -15.71 17.08 19.10
CA TYR A 418 -16.21 15.83 18.56
C TYR A 418 -17.39 15.30 19.37
N CYS A 419 -18.34 14.67 18.69
CA CYS A 419 -19.47 14.04 19.36
C CYS A 419 -19.01 12.83 20.17
N ILE A 420 -19.55 12.67 21.37
CA ILE A 420 -19.31 11.51 22.25
C ILE A 420 -20.60 10.71 22.34
N LYS A 421 -20.52 9.39 22.13
CA LYS A 421 -21.69 8.50 22.18
C LYS A 421 -22.42 8.65 23.52
N GLY A 422 -23.72 8.93 23.47
CA GLY A 422 -24.57 9.20 24.65
C GLY A 422 -24.52 10.63 25.19
N GLN A 423 -23.64 11.49 24.65
CA GLN A 423 -23.54 12.92 24.98
C GLN A 423 -23.53 13.79 23.71
N THR A 424 -24.13 13.30 22.63
CA THR A 424 -24.21 14.00 21.35
C THR A 424 -25.00 15.30 21.52
N THR A 425 -24.52 16.38 20.92
CA THR A 425 -25.19 17.69 20.92
C THR A 425 -25.36 18.19 19.48
N SER A 426 -26.20 19.19 19.28
CA SER A 426 -26.38 19.81 17.96
C SER A 426 -25.09 20.43 17.40
N ASN A 427 -24.16 20.84 18.26
CA ASN A 427 -22.97 21.60 17.89
C ASN A 427 -21.69 20.75 17.74
N CYS A 428 -21.72 19.46 18.08
CA CYS A 428 -20.55 18.60 17.93
C CYS A 428 -20.36 18.11 16.48
N ILE A 429 -19.13 17.73 16.10
CA ILE A 429 -18.80 17.15 14.80
C ILE A 429 -18.66 15.64 14.92
N CYS A 430 -19.23 14.90 13.96
CA CYS A 430 -19.05 13.46 13.86
C CYS A 430 -17.66 13.15 13.28
N GLU A 431 -16.84 12.49 14.09
CA GLU A 431 -15.47 12.15 13.75
C GLU A 431 -15.43 11.14 12.58
N SER A 432 -14.60 11.41 11.57
CA SER A 432 -14.41 10.52 10.43
C SER A 432 -13.47 9.37 10.79
N GLY A 433 -13.91 8.11 10.61
CA GLY A 433 -13.07 6.94 10.88
C GLY A 433 -12.95 6.53 12.36
N SER A 434 -13.76 7.11 13.25
CA SER A 434 -13.86 6.63 14.63
C SER A 434 -14.38 5.19 14.68
N THR A 435 -13.66 4.30 15.35
CA THR A 435 -14.08 2.90 15.58
C THR A 435 -15.08 2.78 16.74
N ILE A 436 -15.02 3.70 17.70
CA ILE A 436 -15.85 3.70 18.90
C ILE A 436 -17.20 4.33 18.63
N TYR A 437 -17.22 5.42 17.85
CA TYR A 437 -18.44 6.10 17.47
C TYR A 437 -18.47 6.37 15.95
N PRO A 438 -18.81 5.33 15.15
CA PRO A 438 -18.79 5.44 13.70
C PRO A 438 -19.57 6.65 13.19
N THR A 439 -19.04 7.30 12.16
CA THR A 439 -19.59 8.56 11.62
C THR A 439 -21.08 8.45 11.30
N GLU A 440 -21.52 7.30 10.77
CA GLU A 440 -22.92 7.05 10.43
C GLU A 440 -23.81 6.98 11.67
N SER A 441 -23.39 6.22 12.69
CA SER A 441 -24.09 6.15 13.99
C SER A 441 -24.16 7.54 14.64
N CYS A 442 -23.07 8.31 14.58
CA CYS A 442 -23.04 9.66 15.11
C CYS A 442 -24.01 10.60 14.40
N LYS A 443 -24.06 10.56 13.06
CA LYS A 443 -24.99 11.39 12.29
C LYS A 443 -26.44 11.04 12.60
N ASN A 444 -26.75 9.75 12.72
CA ASN A 444 -28.08 9.29 13.08
C ASN A 444 -28.48 9.76 14.48
N ASP A 445 -27.65 9.52 15.48
CA ASP A 445 -27.90 10.00 16.84
C ASP A 445 -28.07 11.52 16.89
N LYS A 446 -27.28 12.26 16.09
CA LYS A 446 -27.39 13.71 15.99
C LYS A 446 -28.74 14.14 15.39
N LEU A 447 -29.21 13.46 14.34
CA LEU A 447 -30.53 13.66 13.75
C LEU A 447 -31.65 13.37 14.77
N CYS A 448 -31.51 12.34 15.60
CA CYS A 448 -32.47 12.03 16.66
C CYS A 448 -32.61 13.15 17.71
N ILE A 449 -31.62 14.04 17.81
CA ILE A 449 -31.64 15.18 18.74
C ILE A 449 -32.17 16.44 18.06
N ILE A 450 -31.73 16.73 16.84
CA ILE A 450 -32.05 18.00 16.17
C ILE A 450 -33.35 17.96 15.37
N ASP A 451 -33.74 16.79 14.87
CA ASP A 451 -34.83 16.65 13.91
C ASP A 451 -35.58 15.34 14.07
N LEU A 452 -35.96 15.02 15.31
CA LEU A 452 -36.61 13.75 15.66
C LEU A 452 -37.88 13.49 14.83
N VAL A 453 -38.67 14.53 14.52
CA VAL A 453 -39.99 14.43 13.86
C VAL A 453 -39.93 13.85 12.45
N HIS A 454 -38.80 13.99 11.73
CA HIS A 454 -38.63 13.45 10.38
C HIS A 454 -37.88 12.10 10.36
N GLN A 455 -37.57 11.53 11.51
CA GLN A 455 -36.82 10.27 11.59
C GLN A 455 -37.74 9.06 11.73
N THR A 456 -37.34 7.95 11.10
CA THR A 456 -38.00 6.65 11.24
C THR A 456 -37.67 5.98 12.57
N LYS A 457 -38.46 4.98 12.95
CA LYS A 457 -38.19 4.13 14.13
C LYS A 457 -36.87 3.35 14.02
N THR A 458 -36.43 3.02 12.80
CA THR A 458 -35.16 2.31 12.57
C THR A 458 -33.96 3.18 12.84
N ASN A 459 -34.04 4.48 12.50
CA ASN A 459 -32.92 5.42 12.66
C ASN A 459 -32.90 6.01 14.06
N CYS A 460 -34.08 6.30 14.62
CA CYS A 460 -34.24 6.87 15.95
C CYS A 460 -35.31 6.09 16.72
N PRO A 461 -34.91 5.27 17.72
CA PRO A 461 -35.84 4.60 18.62
C PRO A 461 -36.86 5.58 19.20
N CYS A 462 -38.08 5.10 19.47
CA CYS A 462 -39.14 5.94 20.04
C CYS A 462 -38.77 6.36 21.47
N LEU A 463 -38.93 7.63 21.80
CA LEU A 463 -38.73 8.11 23.16
C LEU A 463 -39.86 7.59 24.05
N MET A 464 -39.50 7.10 25.23
CA MET A 464 -40.45 6.59 26.24
C MET A 464 -41.35 7.67 26.85
N LYS A 465 -41.06 8.95 26.57
CA LYS A 465 -41.81 10.10 27.05
C LYS A 465 -41.79 11.22 26.02
N GLY A 466 -42.97 11.76 25.71
CA GLY A 466 -43.11 12.94 24.85
C GLY A 466 -42.46 12.83 23.45
N ASP A 467 -42.43 11.63 22.85
CA ASP A 467 -41.97 11.49 21.47
C ASP A 467 -42.95 12.24 20.55
N PRO A 468 -42.50 13.25 19.80
CA PRO A 468 -43.39 14.04 18.96
C PRO A 468 -43.97 13.26 17.78
N ARG A 469 -43.49 12.04 17.52
CA ARG A 469 -43.97 11.14 16.46
C ARG A 469 -45.06 10.16 16.91
N VAL A 470 -45.54 10.28 18.15
CA VAL A 470 -46.58 9.40 18.71
C VAL A 470 -47.85 9.44 17.85
N GLY A 471 -48.38 8.26 17.53
CA GLY A 471 -49.61 8.08 16.75
C GLY A 471 -49.41 8.10 15.24
N SER A 472 -48.25 8.48 14.72
CA SER A 472 -47.92 8.40 13.29
C SER A 472 -46.85 7.35 13.00
N ILE A 473 -45.64 7.55 13.54
CA ILE A 473 -44.48 6.66 13.33
C ILE A 473 -44.19 5.86 14.60
N SER A 474 -44.40 6.46 15.78
CA SER A 474 -44.27 5.79 17.07
C SER A 474 -45.63 5.29 17.56
N PRO A 475 -45.70 4.12 18.22
CA PRO A 475 -46.98 3.65 18.75
C PRO A 475 -47.57 4.63 19.76
N SER A 476 -48.90 4.64 19.87
CA SER A 476 -49.60 5.47 20.86
C SER A 476 -49.21 5.08 22.29
N TYR A 477 -49.32 6.02 23.22
CA TYR A 477 -49.15 5.69 24.64
C TYR A 477 -50.40 4.99 25.17
N CYS A 478 -50.20 4.00 26.04
CA CYS A 478 -51.31 3.34 26.72
C CYS A 478 -51.91 4.31 27.74
N MET A 479 -53.17 4.71 27.57
CA MET A 479 -53.82 5.70 28.45
C MET A 479 -54.52 5.07 29.66
N SER A 480 -54.97 3.83 29.53
CA SER A 480 -55.68 3.08 30.57
C SER A 480 -55.65 1.57 30.28
N LYS A 481 -56.05 0.76 31.27
CA LYS A 481 -56.17 -0.71 31.10
C LYS A 481 -57.22 -1.11 30.05
N SER A 482 -58.32 -0.35 29.94
CA SER A 482 -59.39 -0.63 28.97
C SER A 482 -59.03 -0.28 27.52
N GLU A 483 -58.03 0.57 27.32
CA GLU A 483 -57.52 0.97 26.00
C GLU A 483 -56.17 0.31 25.68
N LEU A 484 -55.78 -0.69 26.47
CA LEU A 484 -54.49 -1.35 26.34
C LEU A 484 -54.48 -2.21 25.07
N THR A 485 -53.58 -1.88 24.15
CA THR A 485 -53.31 -2.68 22.94
C THR A 485 -51.93 -3.30 23.02
N ILE A 486 -51.71 -4.34 22.21
CA ILE A 486 -50.38 -4.98 22.08
C ILE A 486 -49.32 -3.97 21.60
N ASP A 487 -49.74 -2.96 20.83
CA ASP A 487 -48.83 -2.03 20.17
C ASP A 487 -48.52 -0.77 20.98
N CYS A 488 -49.35 -0.39 21.96
CA CYS A 488 -49.14 0.86 22.71
C CYS A 488 -47.89 0.81 23.63
N VAL A 489 -47.28 1.97 23.92
CA VAL A 489 -46.09 2.10 24.79
C VAL A 489 -46.48 2.60 26.18
N CYS A 490 -45.90 2.01 27.24
CA CYS A 490 -46.11 2.44 28.61
C CYS A 490 -45.23 3.66 28.94
N GLU A 491 -45.83 4.84 29.12
CA GLU A 491 -45.12 6.11 29.35
C GLU A 491 -44.76 6.34 30.84
N LEU A 492 -43.59 6.95 31.08
CA LEU A 492 -43.18 7.44 32.41
C LEU A 492 -43.95 8.71 32.81
N GLY A 493 -44.78 8.59 33.85
CA GLY A 493 -45.49 9.72 34.47
C GLY A 493 -46.86 10.03 33.86
N SER A 494 -47.44 9.10 33.10
CA SER A 494 -48.83 9.17 32.66
C SER A 494 -49.81 8.88 33.82
N SER A 495 -51.10 9.07 33.58
CA SER A 495 -52.18 8.63 34.50
C SER A 495 -52.26 7.12 34.67
N TYR A 496 -51.56 6.35 33.83
CA TYR A 496 -51.47 4.90 33.88
C TYR A 496 -50.01 4.50 34.14
N PRO A 497 -49.62 4.37 35.43
CA PRO A 497 -48.22 4.23 35.82
C PRO A 497 -47.50 3.12 35.05
N GLN A 498 -46.29 3.38 34.58
CA GLN A 498 -45.53 2.47 33.72
C GLN A 498 -45.51 1.03 34.24
N ALA A 499 -45.16 0.82 35.51
CA ALA A 499 -45.12 -0.53 36.11
C ALA A 499 -46.49 -1.23 36.14
N THR A 500 -47.59 -0.48 36.21
CA THR A 500 -48.94 -1.02 36.10
C THR A 500 -49.27 -1.37 34.67
N CYS A 501 -48.98 -0.45 33.74
CA CYS A 501 -49.16 -0.66 32.30
C CYS A 501 -48.38 -1.87 31.76
N GLU A 502 -47.10 -2.01 32.12
CA GLU A 502 -46.26 -3.13 31.68
C GLU A 502 -46.77 -4.46 32.21
N ARG A 503 -47.20 -4.50 33.48
CA ARG A 503 -47.80 -5.70 34.09
C ARG A 503 -49.10 -6.08 33.40
N ASP A 504 -50.00 -5.12 33.22
CA ASP A 504 -51.27 -5.37 32.54
C ASP A 504 -51.04 -5.78 31.07
N LYS A 505 -49.97 -5.30 30.43
CA LYS A 505 -49.60 -5.68 29.06
C LYS A 505 -49.10 -7.12 28.99
N LEU A 506 -48.29 -7.56 29.96
CA LEU A 506 -47.88 -8.95 30.12
C LEU A 506 -49.09 -9.89 30.29
N CYS A 507 -50.15 -9.44 30.97
CA CYS A 507 -51.40 -10.21 31.08
C CYS A 507 -52.13 -10.39 29.74
N ILE A 508 -51.85 -9.57 28.73
CA ILE A 508 -52.38 -9.71 27.37
C ILE A 508 -51.46 -10.56 26.50
N VAL A 509 -50.14 -10.29 26.53
CA VAL A 509 -49.19 -10.90 25.58
C VAL A 509 -48.66 -12.25 26.02
N ASP A 510 -48.60 -12.52 27.32
CA ASP A 510 -47.87 -13.67 27.85
C ASP A 510 -48.52 -14.23 29.11
N LEU A 511 -49.84 -14.41 29.05
CA LEU A 511 -50.64 -14.82 30.21
C LEU A 511 -50.17 -16.14 30.84
N ILE A 512 -49.66 -17.09 30.05
CA ILE A 512 -49.24 -18.42 30.52
C ILE A 512 -48.03 -18.41 31.46
N HIS A 513 -47.18 -17.38 31.41
CA HIS A 513 -46.04 -17.23 32.31
C HIS A 513 -46.30 -16.27 33.47
N GLN A 514 -47.53 -15.75 33.60
CA GLN A 514 -47.90 -14.84 34.70
C GLN A 514 -48.63 -15.56 35.83
N SER A 515 -48.27 -15.23 37.06
CA SER A 515 -48.96 -15.73 38.25
C SER A 515 -50.37 -15.16 38.36
N ILE A 516 -51.26 -15.87 39.08
CA ILE A 516 -52.63 -15.41 39.37
C ILE A 516 -52.66 -14.11 40.19
N ALA A 517 -51.59 -13.82 40.94
CA ALA A 517 -51.44 -12.57 41.68
C ALA A 517 -51.12 -11.37 40.78
N ASN A 518 -50.41 -11.61 39.67
CA ASN A 518 -50.04 -10.56 38.72
C ASN A 518 -51.12 -10.36 37.64
N CYS A 519 -51.74 -11.45 37.19
CA CYS A 519 -52.77 -11.47 36.17
C CYS A 519 -53.93 -12.36 36.65
N PRO A 520 -55.09 -11.79 37.02
CA PRO A 520 -56.27 -12.56 37.39
C PRO A 520 -56.63 -13.58 36.32
N CYS A 521 -57.29 -14.68 36.72
CA CYS A 521 -57.77 -15.66 35.76
C CYS A 521 -58.87 -15.09 34.88
N LEU A 522 -58.85 -15.46 33.61
CA LEU A 522 -59.92 -15.13 32.66
C LEU A 522 -61.17 -15.94 33.02
N ASP A 523 -62.35 -15.31 32.89
CA ASP A 523 -63.63 -15.95 33.19
C ASP A 523 -63.93 -17.15 32.26
N PHE A 524 -63.33 -17.17 31.06
CA PHE A 524 -63.48 -18.21 30.06
C PHE A 524 -62.14 -18.47 29.35
N ASP A 525 -61.86 -19.75 29.05
CA ASP A 525 -60.72 -20.22 28.25
C ASP A 525 -59.33 -19.69 28.70
N ASP A 526 -59.09 -19.58 30.02
CA ASP A 526 -57.77 -19.17 30.52
C ASP A 526 -56.69 -20.21 30.10
N PRO A 527 -55.65 -19.80 29.35
CA PRO A 527 -54.66 -20.72 28.79
C PRO A 527 -53.76 -21.37 29.86
N ARG A 528 -53.78 -20.90 31.11
CA ARG A 528 -53.08 -21.56 32.23
C ARG A 528 -53.81 -22.80 32.74
N GLY A 529 -55.07 -23.00 32.33
CA GLY A 529 -55.89 -24.15 32.69
C GLY A 529 -56.57 -24.04 34.06
N GLU A 530 -57.65 -24.80 34.23
CA GLU A 530 -58.52 -24.73 35.41
C GLU A 530 -57.81 -25.09 36.73
N GLN A 531 -56.80 -25.97 36.70
CA GLN A 531 -56.10 -26.41 37.91
C GLN A 531 -55.30 -25.28 38.58
N ILE A 532 -54.80 -24.32 37.79
CA ILE A 532 -54.05 -23.16 38.32
C ILE A 532 -55.03 -22.09 38.82
N CYS A 533 -56.18 -21.94 38.14
CA CYS A 533 -57.17 -20.90 38.45
C CYS A 533 -58.16 -21.26 39.57
N LYS A 534 -58.35 -22.54 39.90
CA LYS A 534 -59.27 -23.02 40.95
C LYS A 534 -58.57 -23.37 42.28
N GLN A 535 -57.30 -23.03 42.48
CA GLN A 535 -56.63 -23.16 43.79
C GLN A 535 -57.10 -22.09 44.78
N THR A 536 -58.34 -22.21 45.22
CA THR A 536 -58.96 -21.56 46.38
C THR A 536 -59.92 -22.62 46.91
N GLU A 537 -59.69 -23.31 48.02
CA GLU A 537 -59.39 -22.84 49.36
C GLU A 537 -58.53 -23.91 50.08
N ILE A 538 -57.37 -23.55 50.63
CA ILE A 538 -56.80 -24.31 51.76
C ILE A 538 -57.33 -23.60 53.01
N ASP A 539 -58.29 -24.24 53.66
CA ASP A 539 -58.77 -23.87 54.99
C ASP A 539 -57.57 -23.83 55.96
N PRO A 540 -57.27 -22.71 56.63
CA PRO A 540 -56.18 -22.61 57.60
C PRO A 540 -56.46 -23.38 58.92
N SER A 541 -57.44 -24.28 58.92
CA SER A 541 -57.97 -24.95 60.11
C SER A 541 -57.91 -26.48 60.04
N ASP A 542 -56.83 -27.07 59.51
CA ASP A 542 -56.57 -28.51 59.77
C ASP A 542 -55.07 -28.76 60.01
N PRO A 543 -54.69 -29.42 61.13
CA PRO A 543 -53.30 -29.62 61.48
C PRO A 543 -52.73 -30.82 60.72
N ASP A 544 -51.45 -30.68 60.37
CA ASP A 544 -50.50 -31.70 59.98
C ASP A 544 -50.85 -33.15 60.40
N PRO A 545 -50.71 -34.11 59.48
CA PRO A 545 -50.04 -35.33 59.85
C PRO A 545 -48.95 -35.73 58.85
N THR A 546 -47.70 -35.58 59.31
CA THR A 546 -46.66 -36.60 59.46
C THR A 546 -46.10 -37.26 58.20
N GLU A 547 -44.77 -37.14 58.10
CA GLU A 547 -43.79 -38.14 57.62
C GLU A 547 -44.33 -39.39 56.94
N THR A 548 -43.90 -39.63 55.70
CA THR A 548 -43.28 -40.90 55.32
C THR A 548 -42.58 -40.78 53.96
N ASP A 549 -41.28 -41.06 53.97
CA ASP A 549 -40.41 -41.31 52.81
C ASP A 549 -40.28 -42.85 52.61
N PRO A 550 -39.58 -43.36 51.59
CA PRO A 550 -40.05 -43.75 50.26
C PRO A 550 -39.90 -45.28 50.02
N THR A 551 -40.50 -45.85 48.98
CA THR A 551 -39.91 -46.88 48.09
C THR A 551 -40.94 -47.47 47.12
N GLU A 552 -40.48 -47.65 45.88
CA GLU A 552 -40.91 -48.71 44.92
C GLU A 552 -42.36 -48.63 44.36
N THR A 553 -42.68 -48.85 43.07
CA THR A 553 -41.97 -49.47 41.93
C THR A 553 -42.83 -49.37 40.63
N ILE A 554 -42.19 -49.54 39.44
CA ILE A 554 -42.64 -50.35 38.26
C ILE A 554 -43.72 -49.70 37.32
N ILE A 555 -43.71 -49.65 35.96
CA ILE A 555 -43.06 -50.25 34.74
C ILE A 555 -43.30 -49.27 33.53
N PRO A 556 -43.04 -49.55 32.21
CA PRO A 556 -41.94 -50.24 31.50
C PRO A 556 -41.33 -49.44 30.32
N ASP A 557 -40.15 -49.88 29.91
CA ASP A 557 -39.59 -49.80 28.55
C ASP A 557 -40.27 -50.83 27.62
N PRO A 558 -40.55 -50.50 26.35
CA PRO A 558 -40.13 -51.44 25.32
C PRO A 558 -39.44 -50.80 24.11
N THR A 559 -38.40 -51.50 23.67
CA THR A 559 -37.60 -51.30 22.46
C THR A 559 -38.31 -51.81 21.19
N ASP A 560 -37.91 -51.21 20.06
CA ASP A 560 -37.90 -51.69 18.66
C ASP A 560 -39.18 -51.79 17.82
N SER A 561 -39.21 -50.97 16.75
CA SER A 561 -39.89 -51.21 15.46
C SER A 561 -39.27 -50.36 14.32
N ILE A 562 -38.22 -50.91 13.69
CA ILE A 562 -37.97 -51.08 12.24
C ILE A 562 -38.78 -50.23 11.21
N ILE A 563 -38.04 -49.45 10.37
CA ILE A 563 -38.22 -49.06 8.92
C ILE A 563 -39.22 -47.92 8.54
N PRO A 564 -39.01 -47.11 7.46
CA PRO A 564 -37.83 -46.75 6.65
C PRO A 564 -37.56 -45.23 6.49
N ASP A 565 -36.36 -44.96 5.97
CA ASP A 565 -35.94 -43.82 5.15
C ASP A 565 -36.97 -43.33 4.10
N PRO A 566 -37.15 -42.00 3.94
CA PRO A 566 -37.44 -41.41 2.66
C PRO A 566 -36.28 -40.48 2.23
N THR A 567 -35.40 -41.05 1.41
CA THR A 567 -34.68 -40.30 0.39
C THR A 567 -35.71 -39.79 -0.61
N ASP A 568 -35.77 -38.47 -0.81
CA ASP A 568 -36.40 -37.88 -1.99
C ASP A 568 -35.77 -36.52 -2.31
N PRO A 569 -35.86 -36.07 -3.58
CA PRO A 569 -34.70 -35.59 -4.32
C PRO A 569 -34.69 -34.08 -4.48
N ILE A 570 -33.47 -33.57 -4.67
CA ILE A 570 -33.19 -32.23 -5.18
C ILE A 570 -33.84 -32.11 -6.57
N ILE A 571 -34.89 -31.29 -6.66
CA ILE A 571 -35.45 -30.83 -7.93
C ILE A 571 -34.44 -29.83 -8.54
N PRO A 572 -34.01 -30.02 -9.80
CA PRO A 572 -33.20 -29.05 -10.50
C PRO A 572 -34.05 -27.87 -10.95
N ASN A 573 -33.52 -26.66 -10.74
CA ASN A 573 -34.08 -25.41 -11.23
C ASN A 573 -34.08 -25.42 -12.78
N PRO A 574 -35.18 -25.04 -13.47
CA PRO A 574 -35.18 -25.02 -14.93
C PRO A 574 -34.42 -23.83 -15.48
N THR A 575 -33.63 -24.13 -16.50
CA THR A 575 -33.05 -23.20 -17.48
C THR A 575 -34.15 -22.43 -18.21
N GLU A 576 -34.09 -21.10 -18.25
CA GLU A 576 -34.72 -20.31 -19.30
C GLU A 576 -33.63 -19.58 -20.09
N GLN A 577 -33.53 -19.94 -21.38
CA GLN A 577 -32.81 -19.21 -22.41
C GLN A 577 -33.75 -18.20 -23.07
N GLU A 578 -33.18 -17.02 -23.31
CA GLU A 578 -33.38 -16.14 -24.47
C GLU A 578 -34.78 -15.58 -24.78
N GLN A 579 -34.88 -14.25 -24.64
CA GLN A 579 -35.33 -13.40 -25.73
C GLN A 579 -34.49 -12.13 -25.80
N GLN A 580 -33.94 -11.88 -26.99
CA GLN A 580 -33.25 -10.67 -27.42
C GLN A 580 -34.20 -9.47 -27.41
N GLU A 581 -33.69 -8.31 -27.02
CA GLU A 581 -34.08 -7.06 -27.70
C GLU A 581 -32.90 -6.08 -27.79
N GLU A 582 -32.80 -5.54 -28.99
CA GLU A 582 -31.72 -4.79 -29.60
C GLU A 582 -31.92 -3.29 -29.30
N ILE A 583 -30.93 -2.61 -28.69
CA ILE A 583 -30.85 -1.14 -28.77
C ILE A 583 -29.39 -0.74 -28.97
N ASN A 584 -29.11 -0.29 -30.20
CA ASN A 584 -27.95 0.49 -30.58
C ASN A 584 -27.89 1.82 -29.81
N LYS A 585 -26.72 2.19 -29.29
CA LYS A 585 -26.29 3.60 -29.22
C LYS A 585 -24.77 3.72 -29.12
N GLU A 586 -24.25 4.53 -30.02
CA GLU A 586 -22.88 5.00 -30.19
C GLU A 586 -22.40 5.83 -28.98
N GLU A 587 -21.11 5.75 -28.65
CA GLU A 587 -20.22 6.84 -28.19
C GLU A 587 -18.84 6.20 -27.88
N ASP A 588 -17.81 6.39 -28.69
CA ASP A 588 -16.90 7.53 -28.89
C ASP A 588 -15.55 7.33 -28.17
N GLU A 589 -14.47 7.36 -28.95
CA GLU A 589 -13.09 7.10 -28.53
C GLU A 589 -12.55 8.26 -27.69
N SER A 590 -11.93 7.98 -26.54
CA SER A 590 -10.87 8.84 -26.03
C SER A 590 -9.66 8.05 -25.53
N LYS A 591 -8.56 8.18 -26.27
CA LYS A 591 -7.22 7.67 -25.94
C LYS A 591 -6.59 8.54 -24.87
N LYS A 592 -6.29 7.97 -23.70
CA LYS A 592 -5.37 8.56 -22.72
C LYS A 592 -4.10 7.70 -22.65
N LYS A 593 -3.00 8.22 -23.18
CA LYS A 593 -1.65 7.64 -23.02
C LYS A 593 -1.13 8.01 -21.63
N GLU A 594 -0.90 7.03 -20.77
CA GLU A 594 -0.09 7.20 -19.57
C GLU A 594 1.36 6.87 -19.86
N SER A 595 2.24 7.81 -19.49
CA SER A 595 3.69 7.71 -19.55
C SER A 595 4.19 7.11 -18.23
N SER A 596 4.75 5.90 -18.29
CA SER A 596 5.41 5.25 -17.15
C SER A 596 6.92 5.43 -17.29
N THR A 597 7.51 6.28 -16.44
CA THR A 597 8.96 6.46 -16.31
C THR A 597 9.47 5.66 -15.11
N SER A 598 10.05 4.48 -15.38
CA SER A 598 10.73 3.66 -14.37
C SER A 598 12.08 4.28 -13.97
N THR A 599 12.23 4.61 -12.69
CA THR A 599 13.49 5.09 -12.10
C THR A 599 14.30 3.87 -11.63
N ILE A 600 15.45 3.60 -12.26
CA ILE A 600 16.36 2.50 -11.89
C ILE A 600 17.34 3.01 -10.82
N ILE A 601 17.25 2.44 -9.61
CA ILE A 601 18.15 2.69 -8.48
C ILE A 601 19.37 1.76 -8.62
N TRP A 602 20.57 2.33 -8.76
CA TRP A 602 21.83 1.59 -8.73
C TRP A 602 22.30 1.38 -7.28
N ILE A 603 22.28 0.13 -6.80
CA ILE A 603 22.88 -0.25 -5.51
C ILE A 603 24.35 -0.61 -5.74
N ILE A 604 25.26 0.19 -5.18
CA ILE A 604 26.71 -0.07 -5.19
C ILE A 604 27.05 -1.00 -4.02
N PHE A 605 27.52 -2.22 -4.33
CA PHE A 605 28.13 -3.12 -3.34
C PHE A 605 29.58 -2.70 -3.09
N VAL A 606 29.85 -2.18 -1.89
CA VAL A 606 31.22 -1.98 -1.39
C VAL A 606 31.73 -3.30 -0.82
N VAL A 607 32.67 -3.92 -1.53
CA VAL A 607 33.40 -5.10 -1.06
C VAL A 607 34.50 -4.66 -0.09
N PHE A 608 34.34 -4.97 1.19
CA PHE A 608 35.42 -4.84 2.18
C PHE A 608 36.43 -5.96 1.99
N LYS A 609 37.65 -5.62 1.54
CA LYS A 609 38.83 -6.49 1.68
C LYS A 609 39.17 -6.60 3.17
N GLN A 610 39.03 -7.78 3.74
CA GLN A 610 39.64 -8.11 5.02
C GLN A 610 41.14 -8.34 4.82
N ASP A 611 41.96 -7.41 5.31
CA ASP A 611 43.39 -7.65 5.48
C ASP A 611 43.63 -8.61 6.64
N LYS A 612 44.43 -9.65 6.37
CA LYS A 612 44.87 -10.65 7.34
C LYS A 612 45.69 -10.01 8.46
N ILE A 613 45.10 -9.89 9.64
CA ILE A 613 45.82 -9.60 10.88
C ILE A 613 46.53 -10.88 11.36
N LYS A 614 47.86 -10.82 11.45
CA LYS A 614 48.72 -11.86 12.07
C LYS A 614 48.46 -11.92 13.59
N PRO A 615 48.33 -13.11 14.21
CA PRO A 615 48.23 -13.22 15.65
C PRO A 615 49.59 -13.03 16.33
N LYS A 616 49.66 -12.06 17.26
CA LYS A 616 50.76 -11.96 18.24
C LYS A 616 50.60 -13.04 19.30
N ARG A 617 51.63 -13.87 19.45
CA ARG A 617 51.90 -14.71 20.62
C ARG A 617 51.98 -13.81 21.86
N ASN A 618 51.18 -14.11 22.89
CA ASN A 618 51.50 -13.74 24.26
C ASN A 618 51.93 -14.99 25.01
N GLN A 619 53.19 -14.96 25.44
CA GLN A 619 53.78 -15.85 26.43
C GLN A 619 53.18 -15.58 27.80
N LYS A 620 52.87 -16.67 28.51
CA LYS A 620 52.79 -16.69 29.98
C LYS A 620 54.16 -16.31 30.56
N TYR A 621 54.17 -15.37 31.49
CA TYR A 621 54.66 -15.53 32.87
C TYR A 621 53.99 -14.49 33.75
#